data_AF-A0A1Y4AAH4-F1
#
_entry.id   AF-A0A1Y4AAH4-F1
#
_cell.length_a   1.000
_cell.length_b   1.000
_cell.length_c   1.000
_cell.angle_alpha   90.00
_cell.angle_beta   90.00
_cell.angle_gamma   90.00
#
_symmetry.space_group_name_H-M   'P 1'
#
loop_
_entity.id
_entity.type
_entity.pdbx_description
1 polymer ?
#
loop_
_entity_poly.entity_id
_entity_poly.type
_entity_poly.pdbx_seq_one_letter_code
_entity_poly.pdbx_strand_id
1 'polypeptide(L)'
;MCAAALLMAVTAVSAQTPEEKEASAKRVEQLKSEAPKACGVAEIDDAAKTAETVAAATVEVADFTALLDGATPSAEQILRATELLQRIEGTSGELKQLTEALGKATSSLKSLKNPMKVKSATRSVSYVKTVLENATPELPYQAKLLGAIVSGK
;
A
#
# COMPACT_ATOMS: atom_id res chain seq x y z
N MET A 1 51.48 3.41 15.26
CA MET A 1 50.96 2.53 14.20
C MET A 1 49.62 1.97 14.65
N CYS A 2 48.65 1.97 13.73
CA CYS A 2 47.38 1.22 13.75
C CYS A 2 46.36 1.50 14.88
N ALA A 3 45.45 2.43 14.59
CA ALA A 3 44.01 2.25 14.79
C ALA A 3 43.33 3.06 13.67
N ALA A 4 43.39 2.58 12.44
CA ALA A 4 42.34 1.73 11.86
C ALA A 4 40.99 2.48 11.78
N ALA A 5 40.79 3.15 10.64
CA ALA A 5 39.60 2.96 9.81
C ALA A 5 38.25 2.80 10.54
N LEU A 6 37.86 3.80 11.33
CA LEU A 6 36.49 3.92 11.87
C LEU A 6 35.75 5.16 11.36
N LEU A 7 36.16 5.65 10.18
CA LEU A 7 35.46 6.69 9.42
C LEU A 7 34.73 6.10 8.19
N MET A 8 34.49 4.78 8.17
CA MET A 8 33.76 4.06 7.14
C MET A 8 32.42 3.51 7.65
N ALA A 9 31.62 4.37 8.28
CA ALA A 9 30.22 4.06 8.55
C ALA A 9 29.38 5.34 8.71
N VAL A 10 29.62 6.36 7.87
CA VAL A 10 28.48 7.20 7.47
C VAL A 10 27.76 6.40 6.40
N THR A 11 27.07 5.34 6.83
CA THR A 11 26.16 4.61 5.96
C THR A 11 25.19 5.63 5.41
N ALA A 12 25.24 5.81 4.09
CA ALA A 12 24.30 6.60 3.33
C ALA A 12 22.89 6.39 3.88
N VAL A 13 22.30 7.47 4.38
CA VAL A 13 20.89 7.56 4.76
C VAL A 13 20.08 7.54 3.46
N SER A 14 20.03 6.39 2.77
CA SER A 14 19.09 6.09 1.67
C SER A 14 19.11 4.65 1.14
N ALA A 15 19.95 3.74 1.65
CA ALA A 15 19.88 2.34 1.24
C ALA A 15 18.77 1.60 1.99
N GLN A 16 17.59 1.47 1.37
CA GLN A 16 16.57 0.49 1.80
C GLN A 16 17.23 -0.89 1.93
N THR A 17 16.94 -1.64 2.99
CA THR A 17 17.55 -2.97 3.10
C THR A 17 16.96 -3.90 2.04
N PRO A 18 17.72 -4.92 1.57
CA PRO A 18 17.19 -5.92 0.64
C PRO A 18 15.90 -6.57 1.16
N GLU A 19 15.80 -6.79 2.47
CA GLU A 19 14.63 -7.36 3.12
C GLU A 19 13.41 -6.42 3.08
N GLU A 20 13.63 -5.11 3.26
CA GLU A 20 12.56 -4.10 3.11
C GLU A 20 12.04 -4.07 1.66
N LYS A 21 12.95 -4.13 0.67
CA LYS A 21 12.60 -4.19 -0.76
C LYS A 21 11.82 -5.45 -1.11
N GLU A 22 12.26 -6.62 -0.65
CA GLU A 22 11.57 -7.89 -0.90
C GLU A 22 10.18 -7.90 -0.24
N ALA A 23 10.07 -7.39 0.99
CA ALA A 23 8.80 -7.31 1.70
C ALA A 23 7.84 -6.35 0.98
N SER A 24 8.31 -5.20 0.50
CA SER A 24 7.49 -4.28 -0.32
C SER A 24 7.05 -4.94 -1.62
N ALA A 25 7.95 -5.60 -2.36
CA ALA A 25 7.61 -6.29 -3.60
C ALA A 25 6.49 -7.33 -3.38
N LYS A 26 6.57 -8.12 -2.31
CA LYS A 26 5.51 -9.09 -1.94
C LYS A 26 4.19 -8.40 -1.64
N ARG A 27 4.20 -7.31 -0.87
CA ARG A 27 2.98 -6.56 -0.54
C ARG A 27 2.33 -5.95 -1.77
N VAL A 28 3.13 -5.33 -2.64
CA VAL A 28 2.67 -4.73 -3.90
C VAL A 28 2.10 -5.79 -4.83
N GLU A 29 2.70 -6.99 -4.91
CA GLU A 29 2.15 -8.11 -5.67
C GLU A 29 0.75 -8.51 -5.18
N GLN A 30 0.55 -8.60 -3.86
CA GLN A 30 -0.78 -8.88 -3.30
C GLN A 30 -1.80 -7.78 -3.60
N LEU A 31 -1.36 -6.51 -3.59
CA LEU A 31 -2.22 -5.36 -3.91
C LEU A 31 -2.60 -5.27 -5.40
N LYS A 32 -1.83 -5.91 -6.29
CA LYS A 32 -2.15 -6.04 -7.72
C LYS A 32 -3.20 -7.11 -8.01
N SER A 33 -3.70 -7.81 -6.99
CA SER A 33 -4.78 -8.80 -7.17
C SER A 33 -6.07 -8.17 -7.72
N GLU A 34 -6.74 -8.87 -8.62
CA GLU A 34 -7.98 -8.40 -9.25
C GLU A 34 -9.09 -8.28 -8.20
N ALA A 35 -9.75 -7.11 -8.17
CA ALA A 35 -10.89 -6.87 -7.30
C ALA A 35 -12.03 -7.86 -7.65
N PRO A 36 -12.62 -8.54 -6.65
CA PRO A 36 -13.75 -9.43 -6.89
C PRO A 36 -14.95 -8.66 -7.45
N LYS A 37 -15.68 -9.28 -8.39
CA LYS A 37 -16.97 -8.76 -8.86
C LYS A 37 -17.95 -8.59 -7.69
N ALA A 38 -18.79 -7.56 -7.79
CA ALA A 38 -19.84 -7.28 -6.80
C ALA A 38 -20.68 -8.52 -6.47
N CYS A 39 -20.86 -8.78 -5.18
CA CYS A 39 -21.62 -9.91 -4.65
C CYS A 39 -23.10 -9.58 -4.44
N GLY A 40 -23.48 -8.30 -4.57
CA GLY A 40 -24.84 -7.80 -4.40
C GLY A 40 -25.24 -7.68 -2.93
N VAL A 41 -24.28 -7.31 -2.08
CA VAL A 41 -24.44 -6.98 -0.65
C VAL A 41 -23.74 -5.66 -0.44
N ALA A 42 -24.52 -4.59 -0.25
CA ALA A 42 -24.02 -3.21 -0.32
C ALA A 42 -22.80 -2.97 0.58
N GLU A 43 -22.84 -3.38 1.85
CA GLU A 43 -21.74 -3.14 2.78
C GLU A 43 -20.44 -3.86 2.37
N ILE A 44 -20.55 -4.99 1.68
CA ILE A 44 -19.41 -5.79 1.21
C ILE A 44 -18.88 -5.22 -0.11
N ASP A 45 -19.79 -4.83 -1.01
CA ASP A 45 -19.44 -4.27 -2.31
C ASP A 45 -18.80 -2.88 -2.16
N ASP A 46 -19.31 -2.04 -1.26
CA ASP A 46 -18.73 -0.74 -0.93
C ASP A 46 -17.34 -0.89 -0.30
N ALA A 47 -17.18 -1.84 0.63
CA ALA A 47 -15.87 -2.14 1.23
C ALA A 47 -14.86 -2.62 0.19
N ALA A 48 -15.28 -3.50 -0.74
CA ALA A 48 -14.43 -3.98 -1.83
C ALA A 48 -14.01 -2.86 -2.79
N LYS A 49 -14.92 -1.93 -3.11
CA LYS A 49 -14.62 -0.77 -3.94
C LYS A 49 -13.65 0.20 -3.28
N THR A 50 -13.82 0.48 -1.98
CA THR A 50 -12.85 1.30 -1.23
C THR A 50 -11.49 0.60 -1.15
N ALA A 51 -11.46 -0.72 -0.96
CA ALA A 51 -10.22 -1.49 -1.00
C ALA A 51 -9.52 -1.40 -2.36
N GLU A 52 -10.27 -1.44 -3.46
CA GLU A 52 -9.72 -1.27 -4.81
C GLU A 52 -9.06 0.11 -4.99
N THR A 53 -9.71 1.19 -4.52
CA THR A 53 -9.13 2.54 -4.56
C THR A 53 -7.81 2.62 -3.76
N VAL A 54 -7.81 2.07 -2.55
CA VAL A 54 -6.62 2.05 -1.68
C VAL A 54 -5.49 1.23 -2.32
N ALA A 55 -5.80 0.05 -2.86
CA ALA A 55 -4.84 -0.80 -3.53
C ALA A 55 -4.23 -0.11 -4.76
N ALA A 56 -5.06 0.48 -5.62
CA ALA A 56 -4.61 1.20 -6.81
C ALA A 56 -3.71 2.39 -6.45
N ALA A 57 -4.10 3.20 -5.47
CA ALA A 57 -3.28 4.32 -5.01
C ALA A 57 -1.93 3.85 -4.43
N THR A 58 -1.94 2.76 -3.65
CA THR A 58 -0.72 2.20 -3.05
C THR A 58 0.22 1.65 -4.11
N VAL A 59 -0.32 0.92 -5.11
CA VAL A 59 0.44 0.39 -6.25
C VAL A 59 1.02 1.51 -7.11
N GLU A 60 0.25 2.57 -7.39
CA GLU A 60 0.73 3.72 -8.17
C GLU A 60 1.96 4.38 -7.51
N VAL A 61 1.90 4.56 -6.19
CA VAL A 61 3.03 5.12 -5.44
C VAL A 61 4.24 4.18 -5.50
N ALA A 62 4.04 2.88 -5.28
CA ALA A 62 5.12 1.90 -5.28
C ALA A 62 5.78 1.75 -6.67
N ASP A 63 4.98 1.75 -7.73
CA ASP A 63 5.50 1.69 -9.10
C ASP A 63 6.31 2.98 -9.42
N PHE A 64 5.87 4.13 -8.92
CA PHE A 64 6.61 5.40 -9.08
C PHE A 64 7.95 5.40 -8.33
N THR A 65 7.99 4.95 -7.07
CA THR A 65 9.24 4.91 -6.30
C THR A 65 10.21 3.88 -6.86
N ALA A 66 9.72 2.74 -7.35
CA ALA A 66 10.54 1.74 -8.03
C ALA A 66 11.18 2.27 -9.32
N LEU A 67 10.48 3.13 -10.07
CA LEU A 67 11.03 3.78 -11.27
C LEU A 67 12.21 4.72 -10.97
N LEU A 68 12.29 5.23 -9.74
CA LEU A 68 13.32 6.18 -9.30
C LEU A 68 14.43 5.54 -8.47
N ASP A 69 14.37 4.24 -8.20
CA ASP A 69 15.38 3.53 -7.39
C ASP A 69 16.76 3.62 -8.08
N GLY A 70 17.70 4.32 -7.43
CA GLY A 70 19.05 4.54 -7.93
C GLY A 70 19.19 5.58 -9.06
N ALA A 71 18.12 6.30 -9.40
CA ALA A 71 18.13 7.38 -10.39
C ALA A 71 18.15 8.77 -9.73
N THR A 72 18.74 9.75 -10.40
CA THR A 72 18.57 11.16 -10.00
C THR A 72 17.23 11.67 -10.57
N PRO A 73 16.25 12.01 -9.74
CA PRO A 73 14.94 12.44 -10.22
C PRO A 73 15.03 13.82 -10.89
N SER A 74 14.25 14.01 -11.97
CA SER A 74 14.04 15.31 -12.59
C SER A 74 13.20 16.23 -11.69
N ALA A 75 13.17 17.53 -11.97
CA ALA A 75 12.33 18.48 -11.24
C ALA A 75 10.83 18.11 -11.31
N GLU A 76 10.37 17.60 -12.45
CA GLU A 76 8.99 17.13 -12.63
C GLU A 76 8.70 15.89 -11.78
N GLN A 77 9.67 14.98 -11.66
CA GLN A 77 9.54 13.79 -10.81
C GLN A 77 9.52 14.16 -9.33
N ILE A 78 10.29 15.17 -8.91
CA ILE A 78 10.24 15.69 -7.52
C ILE A 78 8.87 16.32 -7.22
N LEU A 79 8.31 17.07 -8.18
CA LEU A 79 6.97 17.63 -8.05
C LEU A 79 5.92 16.51 -7.91
N ARG A 80 6.00 15.49 -8.78
CA ARG A 80 5.11 14.32 -8.72
C ARG A 80 5.26 13.56 -7.40
N ALA A 81 6.47 13.40 -6.88
CA ALA A 81 6.72 12.77 -5.59
C ALA A 81 6.02 13.53 -4.44
N THR A 82 6.00 14.87 -4.51
CA THR A 82 5.31 15.72 -3.54
C THR A 82 3.78 15.55 -3.61
N GLU A 83 3.21 15.48 -4.82
CA GLU A 83 1.79 15.19 -5.02
C GLU A 83 1.42 13.79 -4.48
N LEU A 84 2.27 12.79 -4.72
CA LEU A 84 2.05 11.43 -4.24
C LEU A 84 2.14 11.34 -2.71
N LEU A 85 3.01 12.11 -2.06
CA LEU A 85 3.03 12.22 -0.59
C LEU A 85 1.70 12.73 -0.04
N GLN A 86 1.13 13.78 -0.64
CA GLN A 86 -0.19 14.29 -0.24
C GLN A 86 -1.29 13.25 -0.48
N ARG A 87 -1.19 12.48 -1.56
CA ARG A 87 -2.13 11.39 -1.83
C ARG A 87 -2.05 10.27 -0.79
N ILE A 88 -0.85 9.93 -0.29
CA ILE A 88 -0.69 8.94 0.79
C ILE A 88 -1.44 9.38 2.06
N GLU A 89 -1.44 10.67 2.39
CA GLU A 89 -2.21 11.19 3.54
C GLU A 89 -3.71 10.95 3.35
N GLY A 90 -4.25 11.21 2.15
CA GLY A 90 -5.63 10.91 1.80
C GLY A 90 -5.95 9.41 1.87
N THR A 91 -5.11 8.57 1.27
CA THR A 91 -5.27 7.11 1.28
C THR A 91 -5.15 6.53 2.69
N SER A 92 -4.38 7.15 3.59
CA SER A 92 -4.33 6.78 5.01
C SER A 92 -5.68 7.02 5.71
N GLY A 93 -6.41 8.08 5.33
CA GLY A 93 -7.79 8.30 5.76
C GLY A 93 -8.74 7.23 5.24
N GLU A 94 -8.60 6.86 3.96
CA GLU A 94 -9.39 5.79 3.33
C GLU A 94 -9.12 4.41 3.97
N LEU A 95 -7.88 4.10 4.35
CA LEU A 95 -7.54 2.87 5.10
C LEU A 95 -8.28 2.77 6.43
N LYS A 96 -8.43 3.91 7.12
CA LYS A 96 -9.16 3.95 8.39
C LYS A 96 -10.65 3.66 8.18
N GLN A 97 -11.24 4.29 7.16
CA GLN A 97 -12.63 4.00 6.75
C GLN A 97 -12.80 2.55 6.30
N LEU A 98 -11.83 2.00 5.58
CA LEU A 98 -11.84 0.62 5.11
C LEU A 98 -11.79 -0.38 6.25
N THR A 99 -11.04 -0.07 7.33
CA THR A 99 -11.00 -0.89 8.55
C THR A 99 -12.38 -0.97 9.21
N GLU A 100 -13.09 0.16 9.31
CA GLU A 100 -14.47 0.19 9.83
C GLU A 100 -15.43 -0.56 8.90
N ALA A 101 -15.29 -0.36 7.59
CA ALA A 101 -16.09 -1.04 6.57
C ALA A 101 -15.89 -2.56 6.60
N LEU A 102 -14.67 -3.05 6.87
CA LEU A 102 -14.40 -4.48 7.03
C LEU A 102 -15.19 -5.08 8.21
N GLY A 103 -15.32 -4.35 9.32
CA GLY A 103 -16.12 -4.79 10.47
C GLY A 103 -17.61 -4.96 10.11
N LYS A 104 -18.16 -4.00 9.34
CA LYS A 104 -19.54 -4.06 8.83
C LYS A 104 -19.70 -5.20 7.81
N ALA A 105 -18.82 -5.28 6.81
CA ALA A 105 -18.80 -6.31 5.77
C ALA A 105 -18.69 -7.73 6.36
N THR A 106 -17.86 -7.92 7.39
CA THR A 106 -17.73 -9.21 8.10
C THR A 106 -19.02 -9.57 8.85
N SER A 107 -19.70 -8.58 9.42
CA SER A 107 -20.99 -8.78 10.10
C SER A 107 -22.09 -9.15 9.10
N SER A 108 -22.16 -8.45 7.95
CA SER A 108 -23.07 -8.76 6.84
C SER A 108 -22.80 -10.15 6.25
N LEU A 109 -21.54 -10.57 6.15
CA LEU A 109 -21.18 -11.91 5.70
C LEU A 109 -21.73 -13.00 6.64
N LYS A 110 -21.65 -12.79 7.96
CA LYS A 110 -22.14 -13.74 8.97
C LYS A 110 -23.67 -13.86 8.99
N SER A 111 -24.39 -12.78 8.67
CA SER A 111 -25.86 -12.76 8.63
C SER A 111 -26.42 -13.26 7.30
N LEU A 112 -25.57 -13.51 6.29
CA LEU A 112 -25.97 -13.90 4.96
C LEU A 112 -26.52 -15.34 4.93
N LYS A 113 -27.81 -15.48 4.63
CA LYS A 113 -28.47 -16.80 4.54
C LYS A 113 -28.44 -17.41 3.14
N ASN A 114 -28.18 -16.62 2.09
CA ASN A 114 -28.21 -17.11 0.71
C ASN A 114 -26.87 -17.79 0.35
N PRO A 115 -26.82 -19.13 0.22
CA PRO A 115 -25.58 -19.86 -0.02
C PRO A 115 -24.91 -19.50 -1.35
N MET A 116 -25.68 -19.07 -2.36
CA MET A 116 -25.13 -18.66 -3.65
C MET A 116 -24.31 -17.37 -3.57
N LYS A 117 -24.65 -16.48 -2.63
CA LYS A 117 -23.93 -15.21 -2.40
C LYS A 117 -22.80 -15.34 -1.37
N VAL A 118 -22.82 -16.36 -0.50
CA VAL A 118 -21.79 -16.54 0.54
C VAL A 118 -20.40 -16.62 -0.10
N LYS A 119 -20.22 -17.44 -1.15
CA LYS A 119 -18.90 -17.63 -1.76
C LYS A 119 -18.33 -16.35 -2.38
N SER A 120 -19.14 -15.54 -3.06
CA SER A 120 -18.71 -14.26 -3.62
C SER A 120 -18.44 -13.23 -2.52
N ALA A 121 -19.33 -13.13 -1.54
CA ALA A 121 -19.17 -12.25 -0.38
C ALA A 121 -17.91 -12.58 0.43
N THR A 122 -17.60 -13.87 0.64
CA THR A 122 -16.36 -14.30 1.29
C THR A 122 -15.13 -13.86 0.51
N ARG A 123 -15.13 -13.99 -0.83
CA ARG A 123 -14.02 -13.52 -1.67
C ARG A 123 -13.81 -12.01 -1.55
N SER A 124 -14.89 -11.23 -1.59
CA SER A 124 -14.82 -9.77 -1.41
C SER A 124 -14.28 -9.39 -0.04
N VAL A 125 -14.77 -10.00 1.04
CA VAL A 125 -14.24 -9.75 2.41
C VAL A 125 -12.78 -10.18 2.54
N SER A 126 -12.38 -11.30 1.94
CA SER A 126 -10.97 -11.74 1.91
C SER A 126 -10.09 -10.75 1.15
N TYR A 127 -10.55 -10.24 0.00
CA TYR A 127 -9.85 -9.20 -0.75
C TYR A 127 -9.65 -7.94 0.09
N VAL A 128 -10.69 -7.44 0.76
CA VAL A 128 -10.57 -6.29 1.66
C VAL A 128 -9.52 -6.50 2.75
N LYS A 129 -9.48 -7.70 3.35
CA LYS A 129 -8.46 -8.05 4.36
C LYS A 129 -7.06 -8.03 3.76
N THR A 130 -6.88 -8.65 2.60
CA THR A 130 -5.59 -8.65 1.89
C THR A 130 -5.13 -7.22 1.60
N VAL A 131 -6.02 -6.35 1.13
CA VAL A 131 -5.67 -4.94 0.90
C VAL A 131 -5.24 -4.27 2.20
N LEU A 132 -6.00 -4.40 3.28
CA LEU A 132 -5.64 -3.81 4.58
C LEU A 132 -4.29 -4.34 5.10
N GLU A 133 -4.07 -5.64 5.05
CA GLU A 133 -2.84 -6.29 5.52
C GLU A 133 -1.59 -5.81 4.77
N ASN A 134 -1.73 -5.51 3.47
CA ASN A 134 -0.60 -5.12 2.64
C ASN A 134 -0.44 -3.60 2.53
N ALA A 135 -1.51 -2.82 2.35
CA ALA A 135 -1.44 -1.37 2.22
C ALA A 135 -1.07 -0.66 3.53
N THR A 136 -1.49 -1.20 4.69
CA THR A 136 -1.19 -0.59 6.00
C THR A 136 0.31 -0.43 6.27
N PRO A 137 1.15 -1.48 6.13
CA PRO A 137 2.60 -1.33 6.26
C PRO A 137 3.27 -0.73 5.02
N GLU A 138 2.65 -0.82 3.83
CA GLU A 138 3.25 -0.34 2.59
C GLU A 138 3.21 1.19 2.45
N LEU A 139 2.09 1.84 2.79
CA LEU A 139 1.98 3.30 2.64
C LEU A 139 3.03 4.08 3.47
N PRO A 140 3.30 3.77 4.75
CA PRO A 140 4.37 4.44 5.50
C PRO A 140 5.76 4.16 4.93
N TYR A 141 6.00 2.95 4.43
CA TYR A 141 7.25 2.61 3.74
C TYR A 141 7.42 3.47 2.49
N GLN A 142 6.39 3.57 1.66
CA GLN A 142 6.40 4.40 0.46
C GLN A 142 6.53 5.90 0.75
N ALA A 143 5.90 6.39 1.83
CA ALA A 143 6.07 7.77 2.28
C ALA A 143 7.52 8.09 2.66
N LYS A 144 8.21 7.14 3.32
CA LYS A 144 9.65 7.26 3.62
C LYS A 144 10.48 7.38 2.34
N LEU A 145 10.15 6.60 1.30
CA LEU A 145 10.86 6.64 0.02
C LEU A 145 10.66 7.95 -0.72
N LEU A 146 9.40 8.40 -0.85
CA LEU A 146 9.10 9.69 -1.47
C LEU A 146 9.73 10.85 -0.71
N GLY A 147 9.75 10.79 0.63
CA GLY A 147 10.43 11.78 1.45
C GLY A 147 11.93 11.87 1.17
N ALA A 148 12.60 10.73 0.94
CA ALA A 148 14.00 10.70 0.51
C ALA A 148 14.18 11.33 -0.88
N ILE A 149 13.33 10.95 -1.85
CA ILE A 149 13.32 11.49 -3.22
C ILE A 149 13.17 13.02 -3.21
N VAL A 150 12.18 13.55 -2.46
CA VAL A 150 11.92 14.99 -2.38
C VAL A 150 13.06 15.75 -1.68
N SER A 151 13.71 15.11 -0.70
CA SER A 151 14.84 15.71 0.03
C SER A 151 16.20 15.52 -0.67
N GLY A 152 16.24 14.86 -1.83
CA GLY A 152 17.46 14.59 -2.58
C GLY A 152 18.43 13.63 -1.89
N LYS A 153 17.90 12.70 -1.09
CA LYS A 153 18.66 11.71 -0.31
C LYS A 153 18.60 10.31 -0.91
#